data_AF-A0AB37LTM8-F1
#
_entry.id   AF-A0AB37LTM8-F1
#
_cell.length_a   1.000
_cell.length_b   1.000
_cell.length_c   1.000
_cell.angle_alpha   90.00
_cell.angle_beta   90.00
_cell.angle_gamma   90.00
#
_symmetry.space_group_name_H-M   'P 1'
#
loop_
_entity.id
_entity.type
_entity.pdbx_description
1 polymer ?
#
loop_
_entity_poly.entity_id
_entity_poly.type
_entity_poly.pdbx_seq_one_letter_code
_entity_poly.pdbx_strand_id
1 'polypeptide(L)'
;MADKIQTMIPLYGELNRIYRDYIDNHIFSFDRQKFISDFCQQYSDTKSFEAAILELVLNRQKEQYTLILNSLKTEIEKSIQAYETHPISDSAIERVCYQHMERYSFEIEAQLDVTRSLSKPLNEANNRYDSIGYREHTAEEEKQAEKEYERCKAEYDREKGKLDELYDQQKAARKEAFQYMKNCCADIYRQSCLFLDILKKYIPDGKQQDEPGRPISQQVTTEEQHEYFCMRLLSPIYEVCIGEQFEEISAPDFYANMNLQPCNCKLRTKPREKIRVCYLIFLMSEKLPKQDRDRWKDGILELLEIDGSYYKSKYKEPVSDFPSDSNQNFAKEMEHIFR
;
A
#
# COMPACT_ATOMS: atom_id res chain seq x y z
N MET A 1 13.20 0.85 -4.63
CA MET A 1 11.76 1.03 -4.37
C MET A 1 11.31 0.28 -3.11
N ALA A 2 12.15 -0.61 -2.55
CA ALA A 2 12.02 -1.22 -1.21
C ALA A 2 11.80 -0.20 -0.05
N ASP A 3 12.20 1.06 -0.23
CA ASP A 3 11.96 2.13 0.75
C ASP A 3 10.46 2.43 0.94
N LYS A 4 9.59 2.11 -0.04
CA LYS A 4 8.16 2.36 0.06
C LYS A 4 7.53 1.70 1.28
N ILE A 5 7.85 0.44 1.58
CA ILE A 5 7.30 -0.27 2.75
C ILE A 5 7.78 0.37 4.05
N GLN A 6 9.07 0.74 4.13
CA GLN A 6 9.61 1.40 5.31
C GLN A 6 9.01 2.80 5.52
N THR A 7 8.69 3.54 4.45
CA THR A 7 8.01 4.84 4.56
C THR A 7 6.57 4.74 5.01
N MET A 8 5.90 3.59 4.81
CA MET A 8 4.49 3.42 5.23
C MET A 8 4.35 3.24 6.75
N ILE A 9 5.34 2.65 7.42
CA ILE A 9 5.32 2.42 8.87
C ILE A 9 5.12 3.71 9.67
N PRO A 10 5.93 4.78 9.51
CA PRO A 10 5.72 6.02 10.25
C PRO A 10 4.42 6.73 9.86
N LEU A 11 3.94 6.58 8.62
CA LEU A 11 2.68 7.18 8.19
C LEU A 11 1.46 6.52 8.83
N TYR A 12 1.44 5.18 8.89
CA TYR A 12 0.43 4.46 9.68
C TYR A 12 0.55 4.78 11.18
N GLY A 13 1.78 4.97 11.70
CA GLY A 13 2.00 5.43 13.07
C GLY A 13 1.36 6.79 13.37
N GLU A 14 1.50 7.76 12.46
CA GLU A 14 0.85 9.07 12.58
C GLU A 14 -0.67 8.96 12.41
N LEU A 15 -1.17 8.14 11.48
CA LEU A 15 -2.61 7.84 11.35
C LEU A 15 -3.19 7.29 12.67
N ASN A 16 -2.49 6.33 13.29
CA ASN A 16 -2.87 5.74 14.58
C ASN A 16 -2.85 6.77 15.71
N ARG A 17 -1.89 7.70 15.70
CA ARG A 17 -1.86 8.82 16.64
C ARG A 17 -3.06 9.74 16.44
N ILE A 18 -3.42 10.04 15.19
CA ILE A 18 -4.59 10.86 14.88
C ILE A 18 -5.87 10.23 15.41
N TYR A 19 -6.08 8.93 15.15
CA TYR A 19 -7.24 8.22 15.69
C TYR A 19 -7.27 8.22 17.21
N ARG A 20 -6.14 7.92 17.87
CA ARG A 20 -6.06 7.91 19.34
C ARG A 20 -6.40 9.27 19.95
N ASP A 21 -5.84 10.35 19.42
CA ASP A 21 -6.14 11.70 19.91
C ASP A 21 -7.62 12.07 19.72
N TYR A 22 -8.24 11.58 18.64
CA TYR A 22 -9.67 11.76 18.39
C TYR A 22 -10.54 10.93 19.35
N ILE A 23 -10.17 9.68 19.59
CA ILE A 23 -10.88 8.75 20.48
C ILE A 23 -10.79 9.22 21.94
N ASP A 24 -9.58 9.49 22.42
CA ASP A 24 -9.31 9.72 23.83
C ASP A 24 -9.60 11.17 24.25
N ASN A 25 -9.31 12.13 23.37
CA ASN A 25 -9.33 13.56 23.71
C ASN A 25 -10.30 14.38 22.85
N HIS A 26 -10.97 13.77 21.87
CA HIS A 26 -11.80 14.47 20.87
C HIS A 26 -11.04 15.57 20.11
N ILE A 27 -9.72 15.43 19.98
CA ILE A 27 -8.86 16.38 19.27
C ILE A 27 -8.81 15.99 17.79
N PHE A 28 -9.31 16.89 16.95
CA PHE A 28 -9.23 16.77 15.50
C PHE A 28 -9.07 18.15 14.87
N SER A 29 -8.27 18.25 13.81
CA SER A 29 -7.93 19.51 13.15
C SER A 29 -7.90 19.35 11.64
N PHE A 30 -7.93 20.48 10.92
CA PHE A 30 -7.86 20.50 9.47
C PHE A 30 -6.58 19.85 8.93
N ASP A 31 -5.42 20.10 9.57
CA ASP A 31 -4.15 19.50 9.15
C ASP A 31 -4.17 17.97 9.28
N ARG A 32 -4.86 17.44 10.29
CA ARG A 32 -5.05 15.99 10.46
C ARG A 32 -6.00 15.41 9.41
N GLN A 33 -7.07 16.12 9.08
CA GLN A 33 -7.96 15.73 7.97
C GLN A 33 -7.20 15.70 6.63
N LYS A 34 -6.40 16.74 6.37
CA LYS A 34 -5.53 16.83 5.19
C LYS A 34 -4.58 15.64 5.10
N PHE A 35 -3.90 15.32 6.21
CA PHE A 35 -3.04 14.14 6.30
C PHE A 35 -3.79 12.84 5.95
N ILE A 36 -4.98 12.61 6.51
CA ILE A 36 -5.79 11.42 6.24
C ILE A 36 -6.17 11.33 4.75
N SER A 37 -6.61 12.45 4.16
CA SER A 37 -6.96 12.49 2.74
C SER A 37 -5.76 12.22 1.84
N ASP A 38 -4.62 12.86 2.10
CA ASP A 38 -3.37 12.68 1.35
C ASP A 38 -2.89 11.22 1.45
N PHE A 39 -2.93 10.64 2.67
CA PHE A 39 -2.62 9.23 2.92
C PHE A 39 -3.48 8.30 2.07
N CYS A 40 -4.80 8.54 2.03
CA CYS A 40 -5.72 7.72 1.23
C CYS A 40 -5.42 7.79 -0.28
N GLN A 41 -5.04 8.97 -0.78
CA GLN A 41 -4.72 9.15 -2.20
C GLN A 41 -3.41 8.45 -2.57
N GLN A 42 -2.39 8.55 -1.70
CA GLN A 42 -1.07 8.01 -1.96
C GLN A 42 -1.01 6.47 -1.92
N TYR A 43 -1.80 5.82 -1.06
CA TYR A 43 -1.71 4.38 -0.78
C TYR A 43 -2.99 3.60 -1.12
N SER A 44 -3.58 3.87 -2.28
CA SER A 44 -4.81 3.20 -2.75
C SER A 44 -4.58 1.98 -3.65
N ASP A 45 -3.35 1.75 -4.11
CA ASP A 45 -3.02 0.69 -5.07
C ASP A 45 -2.43 -0.56 -4.40
N THR A 46 -3.24 -1.60 -4.30
CA THR A 46 -2.86 -2.93 -3.77
C THR A 46 -1.79 -3.62 -4.60
N LYS A 47 -1.73 -3.40 -5.92
CA LYS A 47 -0.71 -4.03 -6.78
C LYS A 47 0.67 -3.42 -6.53
N SER A 48 0.74 -2.09 -6.45
CA SER A 48 1.96 -1.36 -6.08
C SER A 48 2.45 -1.76 -4.68
N PHE A 49 1.52 -1.97 -3.74
CA PHE A 49 1.84 -2.45 -2.39
C PHE A 49 2.44 -3.87 -2.40
N GLU A 50 1.79 -4.83 -3.06
CA GLU A 50 2.28 -6.21 -3.13
C GLU A 50 3.62 -6.30 -3.87
N ALA A 51 3.80 -5.54 -4.96
CA ALA A 51 5.08 -5.45 -5.65
C ALA A 51 6.21 -4.92 -4.76
N ALA A 52 5.92 -3.94 -3.90
CA ALA A 52 6.90 -3.40 -2.94
C ALA A 52 7.27 -4.41 -1.85
N ILE A 53 6.32 -5.26 -1.40
CA ILE A 53 6.60 -6.38 -0.51
C ILE A 53 7.50 -7.42 -1.20
N LEU A 54 7.18 -7.80 -2.44
CA LEU A 54 8.00 -8.75 -3.21
C LEU A 54 9.43 -8.23 -3.39
N GLU A 55 9.60 -6.96 -3.75
CA GLU A 55 10.93 -6.34 -3.84
C GLU A 55 11.68 -6.40 -2.50
N LEU A 56 11.00 -6.15 -1.38
CA LEU A 56 11.61 -6.23 -0.05
C LEU A 56 12.06 -7.66 0.28
N VAL A 57 11.21 -8.66 0.03
CA VAL A 57 11.49 -10.08 0.29
C VAL A 57 12.63 -10.60 -0.59
N LEU A 58 12.71 -10.15 -1.84
CA LEU A 58 13.77 -10.55 -2.77
C LEU A 58 15.15 -9.93 -2.46
N ASN A 59 15.18 -8.73 -1.88
CA ASN A 59 16.41 -7.95 -1.69
C ASN A 59 16.95 -7.93 -0.26
N ARG A 60 16.30 -8.60 0.70
CA ARG A 60 16.69 -8.61 2.12
C ARG A 60 16.70 -10.03 2.68
N GLN A 61 17.50 -10.24 3.73
CA GLN A 61 17.51 -11.50 4.46
C GLN A 61 16.19 -11.69 5.22
N LYS A 62 15.85 -12.96 5.49
CA LYS A 62 14.58 -13.37 6.11
C LYS A 62 14.26 -12.61 7.38
N GLU A 63 15.24 -12.50 8.27
CA GLU A 63 15.12 -11.86 9.56
C GLU A 63 14.80 -10.35 9.41
N GLN A 64 15.43 -9.70 8.42
CA GLN A 64 15.29 -8.27 8.18
C GLN A 64 13.93 -7.91 7.59
N TYR A 65 13.50 -8.58 6.50
CA TYR A 65 12.18 -8.27 5.94
C TYR A 65 11.06 -8.69 6.89
N THR A 66 11.21 -9.80 7.62
CA THR A 66 10.19 -10.27 8.57
C THR A 66 9.96 -9.24 9.67
N LEU A 67 11.02 -8.60 10.19
CA LEU A 67 10.90 -7.54 11.19
C LEU A 67 10.18 -6.30 10.65
N ILE A 68 10.49 -5.90 9.42
CA ILE A 68 9.85 -4.75 8.76
C ILE A 68 8.37 -5.04 8.50
N LEU A 69 8.05 -6.21 7.93
CA LEU A 69 6.67 -6.60 7.61
C LEU A 69 5.82 -6.76 8.89
N ASN A 70 6.38 -7.34 9.96
CA ASN A 70 5.68 -7.42 11.25
C ASN A 70 5.42 -6.04 11.86
N SER A 71 6.40 -5.12 11.75
CA SER A 71 6.22 -3.74 12.23
C SER A 71 5.10 -3.03 11.48
N LEU A 72 5.06 -3.16 10.15
CA LEU A 72 3.97 -2.60 9.34
C LEU A 72 2.63 -3.27 9.66
N LYS A 73 2.60 -4.60 9.79
CA LYS A 73 1.40 -5.36 10.18
C LYS A 73 0.81 -4.82 11.48
N THR A 74 1.64 -4.65 12.51
CA THR A 74 1.19 -4.12 13.81
C THR A 74 0.59 -2.72 13.69
N GLU A 75 1.17 -1.82 12.89
CA GLU A 75 0.61 -0.48 12.70
C GLU A 75 -0.69 -0.50 11.89
N ILE A 76 -0.82 -1.38 10.90
CA ILE A 76 -2.07 -1.57 10.15
C ILE A 76 -3.17 -2.14 11.04
N GLU A 77 -2.87 -3.16 11.86
CA GLU A 77 -3.82 -3.77 12.81
C GLU A 77 -4.34 -2.72 13.81
N LYS A 78 -3.48 -1.87 14.35
CA LYS A 78 -3.88 -0.75 15.20
C LYS A 78 -4.81 0.22 14.48
N SER A 79 -4.55 0.53 13.21
CA SER A 79 -5.39 1.45 12.43
C SER A 79 -6.78 0.87 12.17
N ILE A 80 -6.86 -0.43 11.87
CA ILE A 80 -8.12 -1.16 11.69
C ILE A 80 -8.91 -1.12 13.00
N GLN A 81 -8.28 -1.50 14.11
CA GLN A 81 -8.91 -1.51 15.43
C GLN A 81 -9.41 -0.11 15.83
N ALA A 82 -8.63 0.94 15.57
CA ALA A 82 -9.00 2.30 15.90
C ALA A 82 -10.25 2.76 15.12
N TYR A 83 -10.31 2.43 13.82
CA TYR A 83 -11.49 2.70 13.00
C TYR A 83 -12.73 1.93 13.49
N GLU A 84 -12.59 0.64 13.83
CA GLU A 84 -13.68 -0.18 14.36
C GLU A 84 -14.18 0.30 15.72
N THR A 85 -13.29 0.84 16.55
CA THR A 85 -13.63 1.36 17.88
C THR A 85 -14.43 2.66 17.78
N HIS A 86 -13.93 3.63 17.01
CA HIS A 86 -14.62 4.89 16.82
C HIS A 86 -14.14 5.59 15.53
N PRO A 87 -14.89 5.49 14.42
CA PRO A 87 -14.52 6.16 13.19
C PRO A 87 -14.66 7.67 13.32
N ILE A 88 -13.78 8.42 12.66
CA ILE A 88 -13.92 9.87 12.54
C ILE A 88 -15.18 10.17 11.72
N SER A 89 -16.12 10.91 12.31
CA SER A 89 -17.42 11.18 11.71
C SER A 89 -17.33 12.27 10.64
N ASP A 90 -18.27 12.23 9.69
CA ASP A 90 -18.43 13.29 8.68
C ASP A 90 -18.62 14.66 9.34
N SER A 91 -19.37 14.72 10.44
CA SER A 91 -19.59 15.95 11.20
C SER A 91 -18.30 16.53 11.81
N ALA A 92 -17.35 15.68 12.24
CA ALA A 92 -16.08 16.14 12.76
C ALA A 92 -15.22 16.75 11.65
N ILE A 93 -15.22 16.12 10.46
CA ILE A 93 -14.53 16.58 9.26
C ILE A 93 -15.12 17.89 8.75
N GLU A 94 -16.44 17.95 8.59
CA GLU A 94 -17.15 19.15 8.17
C GLU A 94 -16.82 20.32 9.11
N ARG A 95 -16.87 20.10 10.43
CA ARG A 95 -16.56 21.13 11.43
C ARG A 95 -15.15 21.70 11.24
N VAL A 96 -14.12 20.86 11.16
CA VAL A 96 -12.74 21.35 11.03
C VAL A 96 -12.49 22.01 9.66
N CYS A 97 -13.15 21.52 8.61
CA CYS A 97 -13.08 22.12 7.28
C CYS A 97 -13.74 23.51 7.27
N TYR A 98 -14.95 23.67 7.80
CA TYR A 98 -15.62 24.97 7.89
C TYR A 98 -14.84 25.96 8.76
N GLN A 99 -14.24 25.50 9.85
CA GLN A 99 -13.36 26.34 10.67
C GLN A 99 -12.15 26.85 9.87
N HIS A 100 -11.53 26.02 9.03
CA HIS A 100 -10.43 26.47 8.16
C HIS A 100 -10.92 27.42 7.06
N MET A 101 -12.11 27.20 6.50
CA MET A 101 -12.71 28.09 5.50
C MET A 101 -12.93 29.52 6.02
N GLU A 102 -13.29 29.65 7.30
CA GLU A 102 -13.61 30.92 7.95
C GLU A 102 -12.47 31.44 8.84
N ARG A 103 -11.25 30.92 8.70
CA ARG A 103 -10.12 31.21 9.60
C ARG A 103 -9.65 32.67 9.61
N TYR A 104 -10.04 33.47 8.61
CA TYR A 104 -9.70 34.89 8.48
C TYR A 104 -10.91 35.81 8.68
N SER A 105 -12.07 35.27 9.05
CA SER A 105 -13.31 36.06 9.12
C SER A 105 -13.21 37.17 10.18
N PHE A 106 -12.55 36.91 11.30
CA PHE A 106 -12.35 37.90 12.35
C PHE A 106 -11.40 39.03 11.90
N GLU A 107 -10.29 38.69 11.26
CA GLU A 107 -9.33 39.66 10.72
C GLU A 107 -9.95 40.51 9.62
N ILE A 108 -10.79 39.91 8.77
CA ILE A 108 -11.56 40.63 7.75
C ILE A 108 -12.53 41.61 8.40
N GLU A 109 -13.28 41.19 9.42
CA GLU A 109 -14.19 42.08 10.16
C GLU A 109 -13.43 43.25 10.80
N ALA A 110 -12.31 42.98 11.47
CA ALA A 110 -11.48 44.02 12.07
C ALA A 110 -10.92 45.00 11.03
N GLN A 111 -10.42 44.50 9.89
CA GLN A 111 -9.86 45.33 8.83
C GLN A 111 -10.95 46.11 8.06
N LEU A 112 -12.16 45.56 7.95
CA LEU A 112 -13.33 46.27 7.43
C LEU A 112 -13.65 47.49 8.29
N ASP A 113 -13.61 47.37 9.61
CA ASP A 113 -13.90 48.49 10.51
C ASP A 113 -12.83 49.58 10.42
N VAL A 114 -11.56 49.22 10.29
CA VAL A 114 -10.47 50.17 9.98
C VAL A 114 -10.76 50.91 8.68
N THR A 115 -11.04 50.17 7.61
CA THR A 115 -11.32 50.75 6.28
C THR A 115 -12.55 51.66 6.29
N ARG A 116 -13.61 51.28 7.02
CA ARG A 116 -14.82 52.10 7.21
C ARG A 116 -14.53 53.38 7.97
N SER A 117 -13.69 53.31 9.01
CA SER A 117 -13.34 54.49 9.81
C SER A 117 -12.60 55.57 8.98
N LEU A 118 -11.84 55.16 7.98
CA LEU A 118 -11.10 56.04 7.06
C LEU A 118 -11.98 56.64 5.94
N SER A 119 -13.15 56.06 5.66
CA SER A 119 -14.04 56.55 4.60
C SER A 119 -14.55 57.96 4.88
N LYS A 120 -14.87 58.29 6.14
CA LYS A 120 -15.35 59.63 6.50
C LYS A 120 -14.27 60.72 6.31
N PRO A 121 -13.05 60.59 6.88
CA PRO A 121 -11.96 61.54 6.63
C PRO A 121 -11.63 61.69 5.13
N LEU A 122 -11.63 60.59 4.37
CA LEU A 122 -11.40 60.63 2.93
C LEU A 122 -12.47 61.44 2.20
N ASN A 123 -13.75 61.18 2.47
CA ASN A 123 -14.86 61.91 1.87
C ASN A 123 -14.83 63.40 2.24
N GLU A 124 -14.51 63.72 3.50
CA GLU A 124 -14.38 65.11 3.95
C GLU A 124 -13.23 65.84 3.22
N ALA A 125 -12.05 65.21 3.11
CA ALA A 125 -10.92 65.78 2.37
C ALA A 125 -11.23 65.93 0.87
N ASN A 126 -11.89 64.93 0.27
CA ASN A 126 -12.34 64.97 -1.12
C ASN A 126 -13.30 66.13 -1.36
N ASN A 127 -14.31 66.31 -0.50
CA ASN A 127 -15.28 67.40 -0.62
C ASN A 127 -14.61 68.78 -0.45
N ARG A 128 -13.63 68.92 0.45
CA ARG A 128 -12.88 70.18 0.60
C ARG A 128 -12.06 70.50 -0.65
N TYR A 129 -11.40 69.50 -1.22
CA TYR A 129 -10.63 69.67 -2.44
C TYR A 129 -11.52 69.99 -3.64
N ASP A 130 -12.62 69.25 -3.83
CA ASP A 130 -13.57 69.47 -4.93
C ASP A 130 -14.25 70.86 -4.85
N SER A 131 -14.62 71.29 -3.63
CA SER A 131 -15.29 72.59 -3.44
C SER A 131 -14.38 73.82 -3.63
N ILE A 132 -13.05 73.66 -3.61
CA ILE A 132 -12.12 74.80 -3.67
C ILE A 132 -12.22 75.56 -5.01
N GLY A 133 -12.46 74.82 -6.11
CA GLY A 133 -12.59 75.39 -7.46
C GLY A 133 -13.84 76.27 -7.66
N TYR A 134 -14.75 76.31 -6.68
CA TYR A 134 -16.01 77.06 -6.75
C TYR A 134 -16.02 78.33 -5.88
N ARG A 135 -14.93 78.68 -5.19
CA ARG A 135 -14.79 79.90 -4.35
C ARG A 135 -13.50 80.65 -4.65
N GLU A 136 -13.43 81.93 -4.27
CA GLU A 136 -12.13 82.63 -4.22
C GLU A 136 -11.21 81.93 -3.20
N HIS A 137 -9.96 81.67 -3.61
CA HIS A 137 -8.95 80.97 -2.82
C HIS A 137 -7.54 81.39 -3.28
N THR A 138 -6.53 81.06 -2.47
CA THR A 138 -5.12 81.22 -2.87
C THR A 138 -4.54 79.91 -3.38
N ALA A 139 -3.45 79.99 -4.16
CA ALA A 139 -2.73 78.80 -4.63
C ALA A 139 -2.22 77.92 -3.49
N GLU A 140 -1.89 78.51 -2.33
CA GLU A 140 -1.50 77.76 -1.13
C GLU A 140 -2.66 76.97 -0.53
N GLU A 141 -3.88 77.52 -0.54
CA GLU A 141 -5.07 76.80 -0.04
C GLU A 141 -5.39 75.58 -0.90
N GLU A 142 -5.30 75.72 -2.23
CA GLU A 142 -5.51 74.63 -3.19
C GLU A 142 -4.49 73.51 -2.98
N LYS A 143 -3.20 73.86 -2.94
CA LYS A 143 -2.12 72.90 -2.71
C LYS A 143 -2.23 72.18 -1.36
N GLN A 144 -2.71 72.86 -0.33
CA GLN A 144 -2.91 72.26 0.99
C GLN A 144 -4.10 71.29 1.00
N ALA A 145 -5.20 71.62 0.32
CA ALA A 145 -6.35 70.74 0.17
C ALA A 145 -6.02 69.48 -0.65
N GLU A 146 -5.29 69.63 -1.76
CA GLU A 146 -4.80 68.52 -2.58
C GLU A 146 -3.92 67.58 -1.75
N LYS A 147 -2.94 68.13 -1.02
CA LYS A 147 -2.04 67.34 -0.17
C LYS A 147 -2.77 66.58 0.94
N GLU A 148 -3.81 67.18 1.52
CA GLU A 148 -4.64 66.54 2.55
C GLU A 148 -5.47 65.38 1.95
N TYR A 149 -6.08 65.60 0.78
CA TYR A 149 -6.79 64.57 0.03
C TYR A 149 -5.89 63.39 -0.32
N GLU A 150 -4.74 63.64 -0.96
CA GLU A 150 -3.80 62.59 -1.37
C GLU A 150 -3.27 61.80 -0.17
N ARG A 151 -3.05 62.45 0.98
CA ARG A 151 -2.68 61.76 2.23
C ARG A 151 -3.79 60.80 2.69
N CYS A 152 -5.02 61.28 2.80
CA CYS A 152 -6.16 60.47 3.23
C CYS A 152 -6.44 59.33 2.25
N LYS A 153 -6.31 59.60 0.94
CA LYS A 153 -6.47 58.61 -0.12
C LYS A 153 -5.41 57.52 -0.04
N ALA A 154 -4.14 57.89 0.11
CA ALA A 154 -3.04 56.92 0.23
C ALA A 154 -3.20 56.02 1.48
N GLU A 155 -3.65 56.58 2.61
CA GLU A 155 -3.93 55.80 3.82
C GLU A 155 -5.10 54.82 3.62
N TYR A 156 -6.21 55.31 3.05
CA TYR A 156 -7.36 54.46 2.72
C TYR A 156 -6.99 53.34 1.73
N ASP A 157 -6.32 53.67 0.63
CA ASP A 157 -5.91 52.71 -0.41
C ASP A 157 -4.97 51.64 0.18
N ARG A 158 -4.09 52.02 1.11
CA ARG A 158 -3.22 51.07 1.83
C ARG A 158 -4.02 50.09 2.69
N GLU A 159 -4.95 50.58 3.51
CA GLU A 159 -5.73 49.72 4.40
C GLU A 159 -6.74 48.86 3.61
N LYS A 160 -7.27 49.38 2.51
CA LYS A 160 -8.08 48.63 1.55
C LYS A 160 -7.28 47.52 0.88
N GLY A 161 -6.02 47.77 0.50
CA GLY A 161 -5.14 46.75 -0.06
C GLY A 161 -4.96 45.55 0.89
N LYS A 162 -4.75 45.79 2.19
CA LYS A 162 -4.69 44.72 3.20
C LYS A 162 -5.99 43.93 3.31
N LEU A 163 -7.13 44.62 3.20
CA LEU A 163 -8.44 43.96 3.23
C LEU A 163 -8.63 43.05 2.02
N ASP A 164 -8.24 43.50 0.83
CA ASP A 164 -8.30 42.70 -0.40
C ASP A 164 -7.41 41.45 -0.28
N GLU A 165 -6.20 41.59 0.28
CA GLU A 165 -5.29 40.46 0.57
C GLU A 165 -5.93 39.44 1.53
N LEU A 166 -6.62 39.88 2.58
CA LEU A 166 -7.32 38.98 3.52
C LEU A 166 -8.46 38.22 2.83
N TYR A 167 -9.22 38.88 1.95
CA TYR A 167 -10.25 38.19 1.17
C TYR A 167 -9.67 37.15 0.22
N ASP A 168 -8.54 37.45 -0.42
CA ASP A 168 -7.82 36.48 -1.26
C ASP A 168 -7.31 35.28 -0.44
N GLN A 169 -6.78 35.51 0.76
CA GLN A 169 -6.37 34.45 1.69
C GLN A 169 -7.56 33.58 2.13
N GLN A 170 -8.71 34.18 2.45
CA GLN A 170 -9.92 33.42 2.79
C GLN A 170 -10.44 32.61 1.62
N LYS A 171 -10.42 33.17 0.41
CA LYS A 171 -10.79 32.45 -0.82
C LYS A 171 -9.87 31.27 -1.07
N ALA A 172 -8.56 31.42 -0.84
CA ALA A 172 -7.60 30.34 -0.94
C ALA A 172 -7.85 29.24 0.11
N ALA A 173 -8.09 29.61 1.37
CA ALA A 173 -8.42 28.68 2.45
C ALA A 173 -9.71 27.89 2.16
N ARG A 174 -10.73 28.56 1.61
CA ARG A 174 -11.96 27.89 1.14
C ARG A 174 -11.66 26.85 0.07
N LYS A 175 -10.92 27.25 -0.97
CA LYS A 175 -10.53 26.34 -2.06
C LYS A 175 -9.70 25.15 -1.58
N GLU A 176 -8.82 25.35 -0.61
CA GLU A 176 -8.06 24.27 0.01
C GLU A 176 -8.97 23.31 0.78
N ALA A 177 -9.81 23.83 1.70
CA ALA A 177 -10.68 22.99 2.50
C ALA A 177 -11.62 22.11 1.66
N PHE A 178 -12.18 22.65 0.57
CA PHE A 178 -13.05 21.90 -0.33
C PHE A 178 -12.38 20.64 -0.92
N GLN A 179 -11.06 20.63 -1.10
CA GLN A 179 -10.34 19.46 -1.61
C GLN A 179 -10.32 18.30 -0.61
N TYR A 180 -10.48 18.61 0.68
CA TYR A 180 -10.29 17.69 1.80
C TYR A 180 -11.59 17.38 2.55
N MET A 181 -12.76 17.82 2.06
CA MET A 181 -14.05 17.59 2.73
C MET A 181 -14.53 16.13 2.68
N LYS A 182 -14.07 15.34 1.72
CA LYS A 182 -14.49 13.94 1.60
C LYS A 182 -13.93 13.12 2.77
N ASN A 183 -14.80 12.37 3.45
CA ASN A 183 -14.37 11.37 4.41
C ASN A 183 -13.76 10.15 3.69
N CYS A 184 -12.47 9.91 3.92
CA CYS A 184 -11.73 8.79 3.35
C CYS A 184 -11.49 7.66 4.37
N CYS A 185 -11.95 7.78 5.62
CA CYS A 185 -11.65 6.81 6.68
C CYS A 185 -12.14 5.40 6.33
N ALA A 186 -13.34 5.29 5.75
CA ALA A 186 -13.88 3.99 5.32
C ALA A 186 -13.07 3.38 4.16
N ASP A 187 -12.57 4.21 3.25
CA ASP A 187 -11.73 3.77 2.15
C ASP A 187 -10.38 3.27 2.68
N ILE A 188 -9.76 4.00 3.62
CA ILE A 188 -8.52 3.60 4.29
C ILE A 188 -8.69 2.31 5.07
N TYR A 189 -9.80 2.14 5.80
CA TYR A 189 -10.10 0.91 6.53
C TYR A 189 -10.14 -0.29 5.58
N ARG A 190 -10.89 -0.19 4.48
CA ARG A 190 -10.98 -1.25 3.46
C ARG A 190 -9.60 -1.57 2.87
N GLN A 191 -8.81 -0.56 2.53
CA GLN A 191 -7.45 -0.75 2.01
C GLN A 191 -6.53 -1.39 3.04
N SER A 192 -6.61 -0.98 4.30
CA SER A 192 -5.82 -1.53 5.39
C SER A 192 -6.12 -3.01 5.61
N CYS A 193 -7.38 -3.44 5.52
CA CYS A 193 -7.75 -4.85 5.54
C CYS A 193 -7.12 -5.63 4.37
N LEU A 194 -7.17 -5.08 3.16
CA LEU A 194 -6.55 -5.71 1.98
C LEU A 194 -5.03 -5.83 2.14
N PHE A 195 -4.37 -4.78 2.62
CA PHE A 195 -2.93 -4.79 2.88
C PHE A 195 -2.56 -5.80 3.96
N LEU A 196 -3.36 -5.91 5.01
CA LEU A 196 -3.16 -6.91 6.07
C LEU A 196 -3.24 -8.33 5.51
N ASP A 197 -4.21 -8.62 4.64
CA ASP A 197 -4.35 -9.93 4.00
C ASP A 197 -3.21 -10.25 3.04
N ILE A 198 -2.67 -9.25 2.34
CA ILE A 198 -1.45 -9.40 1.53
C ILE A 198 -0.26 -9.70 2.44
N LEU A 199 -0.05 -8.93 3.52
CA LEU A 199 1.07 -9.10 4.44
C LEU A 199 1.13 -10.50 5.05
N LYS A 200 -0.02 -11.08 5.41
CA LYS A 200 -0.11 -12.45 5.96
C LYS A 200 0.51 -13.50 5.04
N LYS A 201 0.49 -13.31 3.72
CA LYS A 201 1.11 -14.24 2.74
C LYS A 201 2.63 -14.27 2.82
N TYR A 202 3.25 -13.19 3.30
CA TYR A 202 4.72 -13.00 3.27
C TYR A 202 5.36 -13.02 4.66
N ILE A 203 4.56 -13.04 5.74
CA ILE A 203 5.02 -13.17 7.12
C ILE A 203 4.97 -14.66 7.50
N PRO A 204 6.11 -15.32 7.77
CA PRO A 204 6.11 -16.71 8.21
C PRO A 204 5.41 -16.83 9.58
N ASP A 205 4.39 -17.67 9.69
CA ASP A 205 3.66 -17.86 10.95
C ASP A 205 4.59 -18.43 12.03
N GLY A 206 4.85 -17.65 13.06
CA GLY A 206 5.80 -17.94 14.13
C GLY A 206 5.28 -18.87 15.22
N LYS A 207 4.33 -19.78 14.92
CA LYS A 207 3.77 -20.70 15.91
C LYS A 207 4.11 -22.16 15.61
N GLN A 208 5.37 -22.52 15.88
CA GLN A 208 5.70 -23.84 16.40
C GLN A 208 6.44 -23.63 17.72
N GLN A 209 5.67 -23.57 18.81
CA GLN A 209 6.18 -23.90 20.14
C GLN A 209 5.46 -25.15 20.59
N ASP A 210 6.27 -26.15 20.90
CA ASP A 210 5.92 -27.44 21.46
C ASP A 210 5.03 -27.32 22.70
N GLU A 211 3.84 -27.92 22.66
CA GLU A 211 3.25 -28.50 23.87
C GLU A 211 2.64 -29.88 23.53
N PRO A 212 3.18 -30.98 24.09
CA PRO A 212 2.61 -32.30 23.91
C PRO A 212 1.53 -32.58 24.97
N GLY A 213 0.29 -32.77 24.50
CA GLY A 213 -0.63 -33.71 25.13
C GLY A 213 -2.00 -33.18 25.56
N ARG A 214 -3.03 -33.38 24.72
CA ARG A 214 -4.17 -34.29 24.94
C ARG A 214 -5.25 -34.15 23.83
N PRO A 215 -6.15 -35.13 23.68
CA PRO A 215 -6.58 -35.60 22.36
C PRO A 215 -7.88 -34.99 21.82
N ILE A 216 -7.89 -34.87 20.49
CA ILE A 216 -8.96 -35.07 19.50
C ILE A 216 -10.40 -34.72 19.95
N SER A 217 -10.91 -33.61 19.42
CA SER A 217 -12.26 -33.58 18.87
C SER A 217 -12.25 -32.85 17.53
N GLN A 218 -12.91 -33.45 16.55
CA GLN A 218 -12.92 -33.12 15.13
C GLN A 218 -13.42 -31.69 14.88
N GLN A 219 -12.58 -30.82 14.33
CA GLN A 219 -13.01 -29.77 13.41
C GLN A 219 -11.95 -29.61 12.31
N VAL A 220 -12.45 -29.70 11.09
CA VAL A 220 -11.77 -29.64 9.79
C VAL A 220 -10.62 -28.63 9.77
N THR A 221 -9.38 -29.12 9.91
CA THR A 221 -8.17 -28.36 9.63
C THR A 221 -7.95 -28.33 8.13
N THR A 222 -8.05 -27.15 7.54
CA THR A 222 -7.51 -26.87 6.21
C THR A 222 -6.00 -27.08 6.33
N GLU A 223 -5.49 -28.12 5.68
CA GLU A 223 -4.05 -28.41 5.65
C GLU A 223 -3.32 -27.18 5.12
N GLU A 224 -2.46 -26.59 5.94
CA GLU A 224 -1.43 -25.66 5.50
C GLU A 224 -0.71 -26.31 4.33
N GLN A 225 -0.90 -25.77 3.12
CA GLN A 225 -0.37 -26.35 1.90
C GLN A 225 1.17 -26.27 1.93
N HIS A 226 1.79 -27.34 2.42
CA HIS A 226 3.23 -27.51 2.43
C HIS A 226 3.73 -27.49 0.98
N GLU A 227 4.50 -26.46 0.63
CA GLU A 227 5.09 -26.32 -0.69
C GLU A 227 6.50 -26.92 -0.70
N TYR A 228 6.70 -27.98 -1.49
CA TYR A 228 7.97 -28.66 -1.65
C TYR A 228 8.93 -27.91 -2.58
N PHE A 229 8.41 -27.27 -3.63
CA PHE A 229 9.21 -26.58 -4.65
C PHE A 229 8.60 -25.24 -5.04
N CYS A 230 9.46 -24.22 -5.06
CA CYS A 230 9.10 -22.90 -5.52
C CYS A 230 8.99 -22.83 -7.05
N MET A 231 8.21 -21.85 -7.52
CA MET A 231 7.95 -21.63 -8.94
C MET A 231 9.25 -21.37 -9.74
N ARG A 232 10.29 -20.81 -9.12
CA ARG A 232 11.59 -20.59 -9.77
C ARG A 232 12.25 -21.90 -10.25
N LEU A 233 12.10 -22.99 -9.51
CA LEU A 233 12.60 -24.29 -9.92
C LEU A 233 11.63 -24.98 -10.89
N LEU A 234 10.32 -24.86 -10.65
CA LEU A 234 9.30 -25.56 -11.43
C LEU A 234 9.06 -24.95 -12.82
N SER A 235 9.26 -23.63 -13.00
CA SER A 235 9.07 -22.96 -14.29
C SER A 235 9.94 -23.52 -15.42
N PRO A 236 11.28 -23.63 -15.28
CA PRO A 236 12.09 -24.22 -16.35
C PRO A 236 11.76 -25.71 -16.58
N ILE A 237 11.37 -26.45 -15.55
CA ILE A 237 10.94 -27.84 -15.68
C ILE A 237 9.62 -27.91 -16.47
N TYR A 238 8.68 -27.00 -16.21
CA TYR A 238 7.42 -26.90 -16.94
C TYR A 238 7.67 -26.65 -18.43
N GLU A 239 8.52 -25.67 -18.75
CA GLU A 239 8.84 -25.30 -20.13
C GLU A 239 9.48 -26.45 -20.92
N VAL A 240 10.33 -27.26 -20.27
CA VAL A 240 11.03 -28.36 -20.94
C VAL A 240 10.20 -29.65 -20.98
N CYS A 241 9.45 -29.96 -19.92
CA CYS A 241 8.85 -31.29 -19.75
C CYS A 241 7.37 -31.36 -20.16
N ILE A 242 6.62 -30.25 -20.17
CA ILE A 242 5.22 -30.26 -20.61
C ILE A 242 5.14 -30.35 -22.12
N GLY A 243 4.33 -31.29 -22.61
CA GLY A 243 4.27 -31.60 -24.05
C GLY A 243 5.34 -32.59 -24.50
N GLU A 244 6.34 -32.90 -23.67
CA GLU A 244 7.40 -33.89 -23.96
C GLU A 244 7.32 -35.12 -23.05
N GLN A 245 7.60 -34.97 -21.75
CA GLN A 245 7.51 -36.05 -20.75
C GLN A 245 6.10 -36.16 -20.15
N PHE A 246 5.43 -35.03 -19.99
CA PHE A 246 4.08 -34.94 -19.44
C PHE A 246 3.06 -34.57 -20.52
N GLU A 247 1.79 -34.91 -20.28
CA GLU A 247 0.67 -34.41 -21.07
C GLU A 247 0.50 -32.89 -20.87
N GLU A 248 -0.21 -32.24 -21.82
CA GLU A 248 -0.53 -30.82 -21.73
C GLU A 248 -1.32 -30.51 -20.46
N ILE A 249 -0.83 -29.54 -19.68
CA ILE A 249 -1.43 -29.10 -18.43
C ILE A 249 -1.10 -27.62 -18.20
N SER A 250 -1.97 -26.90 -17.49
CA SER A 250 -1.72 -25.51 -17.16
C SER A 250 -0.54 -25.38 -16.17
N ALA A 251 0.22 -24.28 -16.24
CA ALA A 251 1.31 -24.03 -15.29
C ALA A 251 0.83 -24.02 -13.81
N PRO A 252 -0.33 -23.43 -13.46
CA PRO A 252 -0.88 -23.54 -12.10
C PRO A 252 -1.20 -24.97 -11.67
N ASP A 253 -1.78 -25.79 -12.55
CA ASP A 253 -2.10 -27.17 -12.21
C ASP A 253 -0.82 -28.01 -12.10
N PHE A 254 0.17 -27.82 -12.98
CA PHE A 254 1.47 -28.47 -12.86
C PHE A 254 2.14 -28.15 -11.51
N TYR A 255 2.10 -26.88 -11.11
CA TYR A 255 2.63 -26.41 -9.85
C TYR A 255 1.96 -27.10 -8.66
N ALA A 256 0.63 -27.14 -8.65
CA ALA A 256 -0.13 -27.81 -7.60
C ALA A 256 0.18 -29.31 -7.54
N ASN A 257 0.29 -30.01 -8.69
CA ASN A 257 0.66 -31.43 -8.73
C ASN A 257 2.07 -31.68 -8.18
N MET A 258 3.06 -30.87 -8.58
CA MET A 258 4.44 -31.01 -8.12
C MET A 258 4.59 -30.73 -6.62
N ASN A 259 3.70 -29.92 -6.05
CA ASN A 259 3.62 -29.64 -4.62
C ASN A 259 2.64 -30.55 -3.86
N LEU A 260 2.07 -31.56 -4.51
CA LEU A 260 1.07 -32.47 -3.93
C LEU A 260 -0.14 -31.76 -3.31
N GLN A 261 -0.51 -30.61 -3.90
CA GLN A 261 -1.67 -29.82 -3.49
C GLN A 261 -2.93 -30.25 -4.25
N PRO A 262 -4.13 -29.99 -3.68
CA PRO A 262 -5.38 -30.20 -4.40
C PRO A 262 -5.42 -29.41 -5.71
N CYS A 263 -5.70 -30.09 -6.83
CA CYS A 263 -5.81 -29.48 -8.16
C CYS A 263 -6.96 -30.10 -8.97
N ASN A 264 -7.46 -29.33 -9.95
CA ASN A 264 -8.57 -29.77 -10.80
C ASN A 264 -8.11 -30.75 -11.90
N CYS A 265 -6.84 -30.65 -12.32
CA CYS A 265 -6.26 -31.48 -13.36
C CYS A 265 -5.04 -32.25 -12.80
N LYS A 266 -5.09 -33.58 -12.84
CA LYS A 266 -3.97 -34.44 -12.42
C LYS A 266 -2.89 -34.49 -13.50
N LEU A 267 -1.63 -34.35 -13.11
CA LEU A 267 -0.48 -34.50 -13.98
C LEU A 267 -0.37 -35.95 -14.49
N ARG A 268 -0.12 -36.11 -15.79
CA ARG A 268 -0.01 -37.43 -16.43
C ARG A 268 1.27 -37.55 -17.21
N THR A 269 1.91 -38.71 -17.11
CA THR A 269 3.12 -39.04 -17.85
C THR A 269 2.76 -39.57 -19.23
N LYS A 270 3.42 -39.09 -20.29
CA LYS A 270 3.21 -39.60 -21.65
C LYS A 270 3.69 -41.04 -21.80
N PRO A 271 3.13 -41.82 -22.76
CA PRO A 271 3.57 -43.18 -23.01
C PRO A 271 5.07 -43.25 -23.30
N ARG A 272 5.78 -44.21 -22.69
CA ARG A 272 7.24 -44.45 -22.81
C ARG A 272 8.15 -43.40 -22.16
N GLU A 273 7.61 -42.42 -21.44
CA GLU A 273 8.40 -41.38 -20.75
C GLU A 273 8.70 -41.69 -19.27
N LYS A 274 8.14 -42.79 -18.72
CA LYS A 274 8.24 -43.12 -17.28
C LYS A 274 9.68 -43.15 -16.74
N ILE A 275 10.66 -43.58 -17.53
CA ILE A 275 12.08 -43.64 -17.11
C ILE A 275 12.65 -42.24 -16.88
N ARG A 276 12.40 -41.31 -17.81
CA ARG A 276 12.84 -39.91 -17.68
C ARG A 276 12.13 -39.19 -16.55
N VAL A 277 10.83 -39.45 -16.39
CA VAL A 277 10.07 -38.95 -15.22
C VAL A 277 10.63 -39.49 -13.90
N CYS A 278 11.02 -40.76 -13.82
CA CYS A 278 11.68 -41.30 -12.62
C CYS A 278 13.01 -40.57 -12.32
N TYR A 279 13.80 -40.23 -13.34
CA TYR A 279 15.03 -39.46 -13.17
C TYR A 279 14.76 -38.01 -12.73
N LEU A 280 13.74 -37.37 -13.29
CA LEU A 280 13.30 -36.05 -12.84
C LEU A 280 12.87 -36.07 -11.36
N ILE A 281 12.05 -37.05 -10.95
CA ILE A 281 11.64 -37.23 -9.55
C ILE A 281 12.87 -37.41 -8.64
N PHE A 282 13.87 -38.18 -9.08
CA PHE A 282 15.13 -38.31 -8.34
C PHE A 282 15.83 -36.97 -8.15
N LEU A 283 16.04 -36.19 -9.22
CA LEU A 283 16.69 -34.89 -9.14
C LEU A 283 15.93 -33.91 -8.24
N MET A 284 14.60 -33.88 -8.35
CA MET A 284 13.74 -33.06 -7.51
C MET A 284 13.82 -33.49 -6.04
N SER A 285 13.78 -34.80 -5.76
CA SER A 285 13.89 -35.31 -4.39
C SER A 285 15.23 -34.94 -3.73
N GLU A 286 16.31 -34.85 -4.51
CA GLU A 286 17.62 -34.46 -3.99
C GLU A 286 17.69 -32.97 -3.60
N LYS A 287 16.78 -32.13 -4.12
CA LYS A 287 16.65 -30.73 -3.72
C LYS A 287 15.88 -30.52 -2.42
N LEU A 288 15.20 -31.55 -1.90
CA LEU A 288 14.43 -31.46 -0.65
C LEU A 288 15.30 -31.78 0.59
N PRO A 289 14.96 -31.23 1.77
CA PRO A 289 15.52 -31.66 3.05
C PRO A 289 15.20 -33.14 3.33
N LYS A 290 16.10 -33.87 4.02
CA LYS A 290 15.97 -35.32 4.27
C LYS A 290 14.59 -35.74 4.82
N GLN A 291 14.00 -34.91 5.68
CA GLN A 291 12.70 -35.17 6.30
C GLN A 291 11.53 -35.17 5.29
N ASP A 292 11.64 -34.42 4.20
CA ASP A 292 10.57 -34.22 3.22
C ASP A 292 10.75 -35.08 1.96
N ARG A 293 11.97 -35.62 1.73
CA ARG A 293 12.31 -36.40 0.52
C ARG A 293 11.40 -37.60 0.33
N ASP A 294 11.28 -38.44 1.37
CA ASP A 294 10.54 -39.69 1.27
C ASP A 294 9.03 -39.41 1.16
N ARG A 295 8.53 -38.46 1.95
CA ARG A 295 7.11 -38.06 1.92
C ARG A 295 6.70 -37.52 0.55
N TRP A 296 7.48 -36.60 -0.02
CA TRP A 296 7.19 -36.06 -1.35
C TRP A 296 7.29 -37.13 -2.43
N LYS A 297 8.37 -37.91 -2.40
CA LYS A 297 8.63 -38.96 -3.39
C LYS A 297 7.51 -40.00 -3.40
N ASP A 298 7.04 -40.45 -2.23
CA ASP A 298 5.95 -41.41 -2.15
C ASP A 298 4.65 -40.82 -2.72
N GLY A 299 4.33 -39.56 -2.39
CA GLY A 299 3.14 -38.88 -2.91
C GLY A 299 3.17 -38.63 -4.42
N ILE A 300 4.31 -38.22 -4.99
CA ILE A 300 4.41 -37.96 -6.43
C ILE A 300 4.41 -39.26 -7.25
N LEU A 301 4.96 -40.35 -6.69
CA LEU A 301 4.91 -41.67 -7.32
C LEU A 301 3.48 -42.21 -7.36
N GLU A 302 2.71 -42.02 -6.28
CA GLU A 302 1.28 -42.36 -6.25
C GLU A 302 0.49 -41.52 -7.26
N LEU A 303 0.72 -40.21 -7.30
CA LEU A 303 0.05 -39.28 -8.22
C LEU A 303 0.27 -39.66 -9.70
N LEU A 304 1.50 -40.05 -10.05
CA LEU A 304 1.89 -40.39 -11.42
C LEU A 304 1.71 -41.88 -11.76
N GLU A 305 1.15 -42.67 -10.85
CA GLU A 305 0.93 -44.12 -11.00
C GLU A 305 2.23 -44.85 -11.41
N ILE A 306 3.30 -44.56 -10.67
CA ILE A 306 4.62 -45.18 -10.82
C ILE A 306 4.86 -46.10 -9.62
N ASP A 307 5.01 -47.40 -9.90
CA ASP A 307 5.32 -48.38 -8.86
C ASP A 307 6.69 -48.11 -8.22
N GLY A 308 6.76 -48.19 -6.89
CA GLY A 308 7.98 -47.90 -6.14
C GLY A 308 9.14 -48.86 -6.44
N SER A 309 8.85 -50.12 -6.78
CA SER A 309 9.89 -51.08 -7.20
C SER A 309 10.41 -50.75 -8.61
N TYR A 310 9.52 -50.34 -9.51
CA TYR A 310 9.89 -49.83 -10.83
C TYR A 310 10.78 -48.59 -10.70
N TYR A 311 10.37 -47.59 -9.91
CA TYR A 311 11.15 -46.38 -9.67
C TYR A 311 12.57 -46.71 -9.20
N LYS A 312 12.72 -47.56 -8.16
CA LYS A 312 14.04 -47.96 -7.61
C LYS A 312 14.95 -48.62 -8.64
N SER A 313 14.40 -49.32 -9.62
CA SER A 313 15.18 -49.95 -10.70
C SER A 313 15.53 -49.01 -11.86
N LYS A 314 14.78 -47.91 -12.04
CA LYS A 314 14.82 -47.08 -13.25
C LYS A 314 15.28 -45.64 -13.05
N TYR A 315 15.23 -45.11 -11.83
CA TYR A 315 15.47 -43.68 -11.57
C TYR A 315 16.88 -43.18 -11.94
N LYS A 316 17.89 -44.06 -12.08
CA LYS A 316 19.24 -43.70 -12.55
C LYS A 316 19.55 -44.18 -13.97
N GLU A 317 18.61 -44.78 -14.67
CA GLU A 317 18.84 -45.31 -16.02
C GLU A 317 19.31 -44.23 -17.01
N PRO A 318 18.83 -42.97 -16.95
CA PRO A 318 19.30 -41.93 -17.86
C PRO A 318 20.77 -41.51 -17.72
N VAL A 319 21.39 -41.86 -16.59
CA VAL A 319 22.82 -41.61 -16.29
C VAL A 319 23.58 -42.92 -16.03
N SER A 320 23.06 -44.04 -16.54
CA SER A 320 23.74 -45.34 -16.46
C SER A 320 24.96 -45.41 -17.39
N ASP A 321 25.71 -46.52 -17.34
CA ASP A 321 26.91 -46.70 -18.18
C ASP A 321 26.60 -46.75 -19.68
N PHE A 322 25.38 -47.17 -20.05
CA PHE A 322 24.93 -47.29 -21.44
C PHE A 322 23.48 -46.77 -21.61
N PRO A 323 23.23 -45.46 -21.47
CA PRO A 323 21.90 -44.89 -21.63
C PRO A 323 21.56 -44.79 -23.13
N SER A 324 20.26 -44.78 -23.47
CA SER A 324 19.83 -44.44 -24.82
C SER A 324 20.10 -42.96 -25.12
N ASP A 325 20.26 -42.59 -26.40
CA ASP A 325 20.52 -41.20 -26.81
C ASP A 325 19.47 -40.22 -26.27
N SER A 326 18.19 -40.62 -26.30
CA SER A 326 17.08 -39.82 -25.78
C SER A 326 17.18 -39.62 -24.26
N ASN A 327 17.60 -40.64 -23.51
CA ASN A 327 17.80 -40.53 -22.07
C ASN A 327 19.02 -39.66 -21.74
N GLN A 328 20.11 -39.80 -22.50
CA GLN A 328 21.31 -39.00 -22.33
C GLN A 328 21.05 -37.51 -22.59
N ASN A 329 20.28 -37.19 -23.63
CA ASN A 329 19.91 -35.81 -23.96
C ASN A 329 19.04 -35.19 -22.86
N PHE A 330 18.01 -35.91 -22.39
CA PHE A 330 17.19 -35.46 -21.27
C PHE A 330 18.01 -35.23 -20.00
N ALA A 331 18.94 -36.14 -19.69
CA ALA A 331 19.80 -35.98 -18.51
C ALA A 331 20.67 -34.71 -18.58
N LYS A 332 21.19 -34.36 -19.77
CA LYS A 332 21.94 -33.12 -19.99
C LYS A 332 21.05 -31.88 -19.81
N GLU A 333 19.84 -31.88 -20.36
CA GLU A 333 18.90 -30.76 -20.19
C GLU A 333 18.55 -30.54 -18.72
N MET A 334 18.25 -31.61 -18.00
CA MET A 334 18.00 -31.53 -16.56
C MET A 334 19.24 -31.06 -15.78
N GLU A 335 20.45 -31.47 -16.17
CA GLU A 335 21.67 -30.96 -15.53
C GLU A 335 21.78 -29.43 -15.62
N HIS A 336 21.31 -28.81 -16.72
CA HIS A 336 21.32 -27.35 -16.86
C HIS A 336 20.29 -26.66 -15.96
N ILE A 337 19.16 -27.31 -15.68
CA ILE A 337 18.12 -26.79 -14.79
C ILE A 337 18.50 -26.93 -13.31
N PHE A 338 19.16 -28.03 -12.96
CA PHE A 338 19.45 -28.37 -11.56
C PHE A 338 20.86 -27.97 -11.07
N ARG A 339 21.73 -27.44 -11.95
CA ARG A 339 23.00 -26.76 -11.58
C ARG A 339 22.72 -25.39 -10.99
#